data_AF-A0A1H9AMA7-F1
#
_entry.id   AF-A0A1H9AMA7-F1
#
_cell.length_a   1.000
_cell.length_b   1.000
_cell.length_c   1.000
_cell.angle_alpha   90.00
_cell.angle_beta   90.00
_cell.angle_gamma   90.00
#
_symmetry.space_group_name_H-M   'P 1'
#
loop_
_entity.id
_entity.type
_entity.pdbx_description
1 polymer ?
#
loop_
_entity_poly.entity_id
_entity_poly.type
_entity_poly.pdbx_seq_one_letter_code
_entity_poly.pdbx_strand_id
1 'polypeptide(L)'
;MVGPDVIIRAIQERRIVRIGNHADFDGYEALDVYHDEVCSDLSPETSSNQGIELFSKSVGIGQPIRMKRLVINGHTPATEMAHPKLKTKQFFITRDDAVAFHRRFYTPRTMAQAHGKSWQSMTATLKATGVEAFSPDGEDYGSLYLRHDVDRAFA
;
A
#
# COMPACT_ATOMS: atom_id res chain seq x y z
N MET A 1 8.69 -3.55 -21.80
CA MET A 1 8.11 -4.88 -22.08
C MET A 1 9.18 -5.88 -21.68
N VAL A 2 8.88 -6.82 -20.79
CA VAL A 2 9.87 -7.83 -20.37
C VAL A 2 9.95 -8.87 -21.49
N GLY A 3 11.15 -9.10 -22.01
CA GLY A 3 11.38 -10.10 -23.06
C GLY A 3 11.29 -11.53 -22.50
N PRO A 4 10.94 -12.52 -23.33
CA PRO A 4 10.87 -13.92 -22.92
C PRO A 4 12.22 -14.45 -22.41
N ASP A 5 13.33 -13.93 -22.92
CA ASP A 5 14.69 -14.25 -22.48
C ASP A 5 14.92 -13.94 -20.99
N VAL A 6 14.37 -12.83 -20.50
CA VAL A 6 14.47 -12.41 -19.10
C VAL A 6 13.67 -13.32 -18.18
N ILE A 7 12.49 -13.77 -18.63
CA ILE A 7 11.62 -14.70 -17.90
C ILE A 7 12.28 -16.08 -17.81
N ILE A 8 12.82 -16.58 -18.92
CA ILE A 8 13.52 -17.87 -18.95
C ILE A 8 14.72 -17.87 -18.01
N ARG A 9 15.50 -16.78 -17.99
CA ARG A 9 16.65 -16.65 -17.07
C ARG A 9 16.21 -16.67 -15.60
N ALA A 10 15.11 -15.99 -15.25
CA ALA A 10 14.57 -16.01 -13.88
C ALA A 10 14.08 -17.40 -13.44
N ILE A 11 13.50 -18.18 -14.36
CA ILE A 11 13.13 -19.57 -14.10
C ILE A 11 14.38 -20.43 -13.86
N GLN A 12 15.41 -20.29 -14.71
CA GLN A 12 16.68 -21.03 -14.56
C GLN A 12 17.38 -20.71 -13.23
N GLU A 13 17.32 -19.45 -12.80
CA GLU A 13 17.86 -18.95 -11.51
C GLU A 13 16.96 -19.28 -10.31
N ARG A 14 15.84 -20.00 -10.51
CA ARG A 14 14.84 -20.36 -9.49
C ARG A 14 14.20 -19.17 -8.77
N ARG A 15 14.14 -18.01 -9.42
CA ARG A 15 13.44 -16.82 -8.90
C ARG A 15 11.95 -16.82 -9.25
N ILE A 16 11.57 -17.49 -10.34
CA ILE A 16 10.18 -17.85 -10.68
C ILE A 16 10.10 -19.37 -10.66
N VAL A 17 9.19 -19.92 -9.87
CA VAL A 17 9.10 -21.37 -9.62
C VAL A 17 7.74 -21.95 -9.98
N ARG A 18 6.70 -21.12 -10.05
CA ARG A 18 5.34 -21.51 -10.45
C ARG A 18 5.21 -21.41 -11.96
N ILE A 19 5.58 -22.50 -12.63
CA ILE A 19 5.52 -22.65 -14.07
C ILE A 19 4.54 -23.76 -14.46
N GLY A 20 3.80 -23.55 -15.55
CA GLY A 20 2.88 -24.50 -16.15
C GLY A 20 3.16 -24.65 -17.65
N ASN A 21 2.72 -25.76 -18.22
CA ASN A 21 2.69 -25.91 -19.68
C ASN A 21 1.33 -25.45 -20.19
N HIS A 22 1.30 -24.74 -21.32
CA HIS A 22 0.04 -24.35 -21.92
C HIS A 22 -0.61 -25.57 -22.58
N ALA A 23 -1.89 -25.81 -22.28
CA ALA A 23 -2.58 -27.05 -22.65
C ALA A 23 -2.75 -27.32 -24.17
N ASP A 24 -2.50 -26.31 -25.01
CA ASP A 24 -2.76 -26.32 -26.45
C ASP A 24 -1.46 -26.31 -27.27
N PHE A 25 -0.31 -26.26 -26.61
CA PHE A 25 1.01 -26.19 -27.24
C PHE A 25 1.90 -27.32 -26.74
N ASP A 26 2.58 -27.98 -27.66
CA ASP A 26 3.47 -29.09 -27.32
C ASP A 26 4.89 -28.59 -26.98
N GLY A 27 5.52 -29.24 -26.00
CA GLY A 27 6.91 -28.97 -25.65
C GLY A 27 7.15 -27.58 -25.03
N TYR A 28 8.10 -26.82 -25.59
CA TYR A 28 8.51 -25.50 -25.10
C TYR A 28 7.94 -24.35 -25.95
N GLU A 29 6.92 -24.61 -26.78
CA GLU A 29 6.32 -23.59 -27.65
C GLU A 29 5.57 -22.51 -26.84
N ALA A 30 5.06 -22.85 -25.67
CA ALA A 30 4.50 -21.90 -24.72
C ALA A 30 4.73 -22.35 -23.27
N LEU A 31 4.90 -21.38 -22.37
CA LEU A 31 5.04 -21.61 -20.94
C LEU A 31 4.14 -20.62 -20.20
N ASP A 32 3.36 -21.13 -19.26
CA ASP A 32 2.61 -20.30 -18.32
C ASP A 32 3.46 -20.02 -17.10
N VAL A 33 3.53 -18.75 -16.70
CA VAL A 33 4.25 -18.29 -15.53
C VAL A 33 3.31 -17.56 -14.60
N TYR A 34 3.46 -17.78 -13.30
CA TYR A 34 2.61 -17.09 -12.33
C TYR A 34 2.91 -15.59 -12.34
N HIS A 35 1.90 -14.80 -12.73
CA HIS A 35 2.04 -13.37 -12.96
C HIS A 35 2.63 -12.61 -11.76
N ASP A 36 2.27 -12.98 -10.52
CA ASP A 36 2.76 -12.27 -9.35
C ASP A 36 4.25 -12.56 -9.06
N GLU A 37 4.75 -13.75 -9.37
CA GLU A 37 6.18 -14.07 -9.25
C GLU A 37 6.99 -13.30 -10.30
N VAL A 38 6.47 -13.25 -11.54
CA VAL A 38 7.06 -12.45 -12.62
C VAL A 38 7.10 -10.97 -12.24
N CYS A 39 6.00 -10.43 -11.70
CA CYS A 39 5.93 -9.04 -11.28
C CYS A 39 6.83 -8.74 -10.08
N SER A 40 6.96 -9.65 -9.12
CA SER A 40 7.85 -9.45 -7.97
C SER A 40 9.32 -9.45 -8.36
N ASP A 41 9.70 -10.28 -9.32
CA ASP A 41 11.09 -10.58 -9.62
C ASP A 41 11.67 -9.79 -10.80
N LEU A 42 10.86 -9.58 -11.85
CA LEU A 42 11.32 -9.01 -13.12
C LEU A 42 10.80 -7.61 -13.40
N SER A 43 9.98 -7.06 -12.52
CA SER A 43 9.65 -5.65 -12.63
C SER A 43 10.93 -4.85 -12.40
N PRO A 44 11.33 -3.97 -13.35
CA PRO A 44 12.54 -3.16 -13.23
C PRO A 44 12.36 -2.22 -12.05
N GLU A 45 12.84 -2.62 -10.87
CA GLU A 45 12.40 -2.10 -9.58
C GLU A 45 11.07 -1.36 -9.72
N THR A 46 9.94 -2.08 -9.77
CA THR A 46 8.71 -1.43 -9.31
C THR A 46 8.99 -1.12 -7.87
N SER A 47 9.51 0.07 -7.68
CA SER A 47 9.50 0.88 -6.50
C SER A 47 8.49 0.33 -5.51
N SER A 48 8.85 0.28 -4.24
CA SER A 48 7.93 0.17 -3.11
C SER A 48 6.74 1.16 -3.13
N ASN A 49 6.51 1.88 -4.23
CA ASN A 49 5.46 2.84 -4.47
C ASN A 49 4.15 2.09 -4.69
N GLN A 50 3.26 2.21 -3.72
CA GLN A 50 1.95 1.60 -3.76
C GLN A 50 0.96 2.58 -4.39
N GLY A 51 0.05 2.08 -5.23
CA GLY A 51 -1.10 2.90 -5.63
C GLY A 51 -1.92 3.30 -4.40
N ILE A 52 -2.60 4.45 -4.44
CA ILE A 52 -3.42 4.96 -3.33
C ILE A 52 -4.35 3.88 -2.74
N GLU A 53 -4.98 3.08 -3.59
CA GLU A 53 -5.90 2.01 -3.15
C GLU A 53 -5.18 0.92 -2.34
N LEU A 54 -4.01 0.46 -2.81
CA LEU A 54 -3.23 -0.57 -2.13
C LEU A 54 -2.74 -0.05 -0.78
N PHE A 55 -2.20 1.17 -0.75
CA PHE A 55 -1.76 1.78 0.50
C PHE A 55 -2.94 1.97 1.48
N SER A 56 -4.09 2.45 1.01
CA SER A 56 -5.32 2.59 1.82
C SER A 56 -5.71 1.28 2.50
N LYS A 57 -5.76 0.19 1.72
CA LYS A 57 -6.07 -1.15 2.25
C LYS A 57 -5.03 -1.61 3.26
N SER A 58 -3.73 -1.34 3.02
CA SER A 58 -2.66 -1.73 3.95
C SER A 58 -2.81 -1.06 5.32
N VAL A 59 -3.09 0.25 5.34
CA VAL A 59 -3.26 1.01 6.58
C VAL A 59 -4.67 0.90 7.19
N GLY A 60 -5.60 0.21 6.53
CA GLY A 60 -6.95 -0.01 7.06
C GLY A 60 -7.94 1.13 6.80
N ILE A 61 -7.68 1.98 5.80
CA ILE A 61 -8.65 2.93 5.28
C ILE A 61 -9.53 2.21 4.26
N GLY A 62 -10.77 1.90 4.65
CA GLY A 62 -11.68 1.07 3.87
C GLY A 62 -12.17 1.69 2.56
N GLN A 63 -12.17 3.02 2.45
CA GLN A 63 -12.58 3.73 1.23
C GLN A 63 -11.40 4.51 0.65
N PRO A 64 -10.84 4.10 -0.50
CA PRO A 64 -9.69 4.76 -1.12
C PRO A 64 -9.92 6.26 -1.42
N ILE A 65 -11.17 6.68 -1.58
CA ILE A 65 -11.52 8.10 -1.77
C ILE A 65 -11.08 8.97 -0.58
N ARG A 66 -11.09 8.45 0.65
CA ARG A 66 -10.65 9.16 1.85
C ARG A 66 -9.14 9.40 1.84
N MET A 67 -8.36 8.40 1.42
CA MET A 67 -6.91 8.56 1.22
C MET A 67 -6.61 9.54 0.10
N LYS A 68 -7.32 9.45 -1.02
CA LYS A 68 -7.17 10.41 -2.12
C LYS A 68 -7.47 11.84 -1.65
N ARG A 69 -8.48 12.03 -0.81
CA ARG A 69 -8.80 13.33 -0.21
C ARG A 69 -7.70 13.82 0.73
N LEU A 70 -7.12 12.96 1.57
CA LEU A 70 -5.96 13.32 2.42
C LEU A 70 -4.78 13.84 1.60
N VAL A 71 -4.51 13.20 0.46
CA VAL A 71 -3.44 13.61 -0.47
C VAL A 71 -3.78 14.97 -1.10
N ILE A 72 -4.97 15.10 -1.68
CA ILE A 72 -5.39 16.33 -2.37
C ILE A 72 -5.41 17.54 -1.42
N ASN A 73 -5.84 17.33 -0.18
CA ASN A 73 -5.90 18.37 0.84
C ASN A 73 -4.53 18.61 1.53
N GLY A 74 -3.46 17.97 1.05
CA GLY A 74 -2.08 18.22 1.52
C GLY A 74 -1.78 17.69 2.92
N HIS A 75 -2.60 16.80 3.46
CA HIS A 75 -2.39 16.24 4.80
C HIS A 75 -1.35 15.12 4.81
N THR A 76 -1.19 14.42 3.68
CA THR A 76 -0.14 13.42 3.45
C THR A 76 0.47 13.62 2.07
N PRO A 77 1.80 13.48 1.91
CA PRO A 77 2.43 13.56 0.60
C PRO A 77 2.09 12.34 -0.26
N ALA A 78 2.15 12.53 -1.58
CA ALA A 78 2.10 11.48 -2.59
C ALA A 78 2.86 11.95 -3.82
N THR A 79 3.41 11.01 -4.57
CA THR A 79 4.21 11.29 -5.77
C THR A 79 3.37 11.04 -7.02
N GLU A 80 3.28 12.03 -7.92
CA GLU A 80 2.63 11.86 -9.22
C GLU A 80 3.58 11.13 -10.18
N MET A 81 3.16 9.97 -10.69
CA MET A 81 3.93 9.18 -11.64
C MET A 81 3.06 8.72 -12.81
N ALA A 82 3.65 8.57 -14.00
CA ALA A 82 2.95 8.01 -15.14
C ALA A 82 2.79 6.49 -14.96
N HIS A 83 1.56 5.98 -15.03
CA HIS A 83 1.31 4.55 -14.99
C HIS A 83 1.99 3.89 -16.22
N PRO A 84 2.87 2.90 -16.03
CA PRO A 84 3.72 2.38 -17.11
C PRO A 84 2.90 1.77 -18.26
N LYS A 85 1.73 1.19 -17.95
CA LYS A 85 0.81 0.59 -18.94
C LYS A 85 -0.21 1.57 -19.53
N LEU A 86 -0.68 2.55 -18.75
CA LEU A 86 -1.83 3.40 -19.14
C LEU A 86 -1.38 4.78 -19.63
N LYS A 87 -0.12 5.15 -19.39
CA LYS A 87 0.48 6.47 -19.68
C LYS A 87 -0.25 7.66 -19.03
N THR A 88 -1.28 7.40 -18.24
CA THR A 88 -1.97 8.39 -17.41
C THR A 88 -1.16 8.70 -16.15
N LYS A 89 -1.15 9.96 -15.73
CA LYS A 89 -0.56 10.35 -14.44
C LYS A 89 -1.48 9.93 -13.29
N GLN A 90 -0.90 9.29 -12.28
CA GLN A 90 -1.59 8.86 -11.07
C GLN A 90 -0.71 9.12 -9.85
N PHE A 91 -1.34 9.36 -8.71
CA PHE A 91 -0.65 9.43 -7.43
C PHE A 91 -0.28 8.03 -6.93
N PHE A 92 0.99 7.88 -6.57
CA PHE A 92 1.54 6.73 -5.87
C PHE A 92 2.08 7.18 -4.51
N ILE A 93 2.04 6.28 -3.55
CA ILE A 93 2.61 6.46 -2.22
C ILE A 93 3.96 5.78 -2.23
N THR A 94 5.03 6.57 -2.30
CA THR A 94 6.41 6.07 -2.19
C THR A 94 6.72 5.61 -0.77
N ARG A 95 7.90 5.02 -0.57
CA ARG A 95 8.37 4.67 0.78
C ARG A 95 8.46 5.91 1.67
N ASP A 96 8.99 7.01 1.16
CA ASP A 96 9.13 8.26 1.92
C ASP A 96 7.76 8.87 2.22
N ASP A 97 6.82 8.80 1.27
CA ASP A 97 5.43 9.22 1.50
C ASP A 97 4.77 8.40 2.62
N ALA A 98 4.94 7.08 2.60
CA ALA A 98 4.42 6.19 3.64
C ALA A 98 5.05 6.47 5.00
N VAL A 99 6.36 6.72 5.07
CA VAL A 99 7.05 7.11 6.30
C VAL A 99 6.50 8.44 6.82
N ALA A 100 6.29 9.43 5.95
CA ALA A 100 5.69 10.71 6.33
C ALA A 100 4.26 10.53 6.86
N PHE A 101 3.45 9.68 6.23
CA PHE A 101 2.12 9.32 6.72
C PHE A 101 2.19 8.72 8.14
N HIS A 102 3.02 7.69 8.35
CA HIS A 102 3.14 7.00 9.65
C HIS A 102 3.79 7.85 10.75
N ARG A 103 4.56 8.88 10.39
CA ARG A 103 5.08 9.86 11.36
C ARG A 103 3.97 10.72 11.93
N ARG A 104 2.94 11.04 11.13
CA ARG A 104 1.89 11.99 11.49
C ARG A 104 0.62 11.31 11.98
N PHE A 105 0.26 10.16 11.41
CA PHE A 105 -1.04 9.55 11.61
C PHE A 105 -0.96 8.12 12.10
N TYR A 106 -1.98 7.77 12.88
CA TYR A 106 -2.40 6.41 13.11
C TYR A 106 -3.79 6.15 12.53
N THR A 107 -3.98 4.90 12.14
CA THR A 107 -5.29 4.28 11.91
C THR A 107 -5.51 3.22 13.01
N PRO A 108 -6.74 2.75 13.26
CA PRO A 108 -6.99 1.68 14.22
C PRO A 108 -6.09 0.46 14.01
N ARG A 109 -5.82 0.08 12.75
CA ARG A 109 -4.92 -1.02 12.41
C ARG A 109 -3.47 -0.73 12.79
N THR A 110 -2.94 0.40 12.34
CA THR A 110 -1.52 0.73 12.55
C THR A 110 -1.21 1.05 14.02
N MET A 111 -2.16 1.67 14.72
CA MET A 111 -2.12 1.87 16.17
C MET A 111 -2.12 0.53 16.94
N ALA A 112 -3.03 -0.39 16.60
CA ALA A 112 -3.06 -1.71 17.23
C ALA A 112 -1.74 -2.46 17.06
N GLN A 113 -1.16 -2.41 15.86
CA GLN A 113 0.16 -2.98 15.57
C GLN A 113 1.28 -2.31 16.38
N ALA A 114 1.28 -0.99 16.49
CA ALA A 114 2.32 -0.24 17.20
C ALA A 114 2.31 -0.46 18.73
N HIS A 115 1.12 -0.62 19.33
CA HIS A 115 0.98 -0.76 20.78
C HIS A 115 0.74 -2.19 21.27
N GLY A 116 0.61 -3.17 20.36
CA GLY A 116 0.38 -4.58 20.70
C GLY A 116 -0.97 -4.84 21.40
N LYS A 117 -1.95 -3.95 21.21
CA LYS A 117 -3.29 -4.03 21.83
C LYS A 117 -4.37 -4.15 20.75
N SER A 118 -5.56 -4.65 21.11
CA SER A 118 -6.68 -4.73 20.18
C SER A 118 -7.15 -3.32 19.76
N TRP A 119 -7.57 -3.18 18.51
CA TRP A 119 -8.05 -1.90 17.99
C TRP A 119 -9.29 -1.41 18.75
N GLN A 120 -10.17 -2.31 19.21
CA GLN A 120 -11.36 -1.95 20.00
C GLN A 120 -10.97 -1.31 21.34
N SER A 121 -10.01 -1.91 22.05
CA SER A 121 -9.53 -1.39 23.33
C SER A 121 -8.90 -0.02 23.13
N MET A 122 -8.07 0.14 22.11
CA MET A 122 -7.40 1.40 21.83
C MET A 122 -8.41 2.51 21.48
N THR A 123 -9.37 2.23 20.59
CA THR A 123 -10.41 3.20 20.22
C THR A 123 -11.30 3.58 21.41
N ALA A 124 -11.61 2.65 22.30
CA ALA A 124 -12.35 2.94 23.53
C ALA A 124 -11.58 3.88 24.46
N THR A 125 -10.27 3.66 24.63
CA THR A 125 -9.41 4.57 25.42
C THR A 125 -9.34 5.96 24.78
N LEU A 126 -9.13 6.06 23.46
CA LEU A 126 -9.11 7.35 22.77
C LEU A 126 -10.39 8.14 23.00
N LYS A 127 -11.55 7.48 22.93
CA LYS A 127 -12.85 8.11 23.21
C LYS A 127 -12.96 8.57 24.67
N ALA A 128 -12.48 7.77 25.62
CA ALA A 128 -12.51 8.12 27.04
C ALA A 128 -11.57 9.31 27.36
N THR A 129 -10.47 9.46 26.63
CA THR A 129 -9.52 10.57 26.78
C THR A 129 -9.85 11.79 25.90
N GLY A 130 -10.96 11.76 25.16
CA GLY A 130 -11.39 12.86 24.29
C GLY A 130 -10.52 13.07 23.04
N VAL A 131 -9.79 12.05 22.59
CA VAL A 131 -9.03 12.10 21.34
C VAL A 131 -9.98 11.83 20.17
N GLU A 132 -10.17 12.85 19.34
CA GLU A 132 -11.04 12.79 18.18
C GLU A 132 -10.31 12.36 16.91
N ALA A 133 -11.07 11.89 15.92
CA ALA A 133 -10.52 11.62 14.60
C ALA A 133 -10.07 12.93 13.93
N PHE A 134 -9.00 12.83 13.14
CA PHE A 134 -8.47 13.92 12.35
C PHE A 134 -9.50 14.36 11.32
N SER A 135 -10.02 15.57 11.52
CA SER A 135 -11.05 16.19 10.68
C SER A 135 -10.81 17.70 10.61
N PRO A 136 -9.65 18.17 10.11
CA PRO A 136 -9.44 19.59 9.87
C PRO A 136 -10.57 20.12 8.97
N ASP A 137 -11.08 21.30 9.32
CA ASP A 137 -12.16 21.98 8.60
C ASP A 137 -13.51 21.22 8.53
N GLY A 138 -13.68 20.16 9.32
CA GLY A 138 -14.91 19.33 9.34
C GLY A 138 -14.90 18.15 8.38
N GLU A 139 -13.77 17.87 7.73
CA GLU A 139 -13.69 16.88 6.67
C GLU A 139 -13.46 15.46 7.17
N ASP A 140 -14.35 14.53 6.78
CA ASP A 140 -14.25 13.12 7.17
C ASP A 140 -13.21 12.36 6.32
N TYR A 141 -12.11 11.96 6.96
CA TYR A 141 -11.10 11.05 6.41
C TYR A 141 -11.19 9.62 6.98
N GLY A 142 -12.23 9.34 7.76
CA GLY A 142 -12.44 8.09 8.51
C GLY A 142 -11.73 8.08 9.85
N SER A 143 -11.57 6.89 10.43
CA SER A 143 -10.83 6.67 11.68
C SER A 143 -9.33 6.85 11.45
N LEU A 144 -8.90 8.10 11.33
CA LEU A 144 -7.52 8.55 11.27
C LEU A 144 -7.27 9.44 12.47
N TYR A 145 -6.16 9.29 13.16
CA TYR A 145 -5.84 10.02 14.38
C TYR A 145 -4.44 10.63 14.28
N LEU A 146 -4.23 11.80 14.89
CA LEU A 146 -2.90 12.36 15.00
C LEU A 146 -2.06 11.50 15.94
N ARG A 147 -0.87 11.10 15.47
CA ARG A 147 0.03 10.20 16.20
C ARG A 147 0.40 10.74 17.57
N HIS A 148 0.74 12.03 17.64
CA HIS A 148 1.06 12.71 18.89
C HIS A 148 -0.07 12.63 19.93
N ASP A 149 -1.33 12.77 19.50
CA ASP A 149 -2.47 12.75 20.43
C ASP A 149 -2.76 11.35 20.96
N VAL A 150 -2.58 10.33 20.11
CA VAL A 150 -2.63 8.93 20.51
C VAL A 150 -1.49 8.61 21.48
N ASP A 151 -0.25 8.95 21.13
CA ASP A 151 0.92 8.67 21.96
C ASP A 151 0.76 9.31 23.35
N ARG A 152 0.23 10.54 23.43
CA ARG A 152 -0.09 11.21 24.71
C ARG A 152 -1.19 10.50 25.51
N ALA A 153 -2.16 9.86 24.86
CA ALA A 153 -3.23 9.12 25.53
C ALA A 153 -2.77 7.75 26.08
N PHE A 154 -1.62 7.24 25.61
CA PHE A 154 -1.05 5.94 26.01
C PHE A 154 0.34 6.04 26.65
N ALA A 155 0.83 7.26 26.91
CA ALA A 155 2.04 7.55 27.68
C ALA A 155 1.76 7.42 29.19
#